data_AF-A0A2X1N511-F1
#
_entry.id   AF-A0A2X1N511-F1
#
_cell.length_a   1.000
_cell.length_b   1.000
_cell.length_c   1.000
_cell.angle_alpha   90.00
_cell.angle_beta   90.00
_cell.angle_gamma   90.00
#
_symmetry.space_group_name_H-M   'P 1'
#
loop_
_entity.id
_entity.type
_entity.pdbx_description
1 polymer ?
#
loop_
_entity_poly.entity_id
_entity_poly.type
_entity_poly.pdbx_seq_one_letter_code
_entity_poly.pdbx_strand_id
1 'polypeptide(L)'
;MLKSPLFWKMTTLFGAVLLLLIPIMLIRQVIVERADYRSDVEDAIRQSTSGPQKLVGPLIAIPVTELYTVQEEDKTVERKRSFIHFWLPESLMVDGNQNVEERKIGIYTGQVWHSDLTLKADFDVSRLSELNAPNIILGKPFIVISVGDARGIGVVKAPEVNGTALTIEPGTGLEQGGQGVHIPLPEGDWRKQNLKLNMALNLSGTGDLSVVPAGRNSEMTLTSNWPHPSFLGDFLPAKREVSESGFQAQWQSSWFANNLGERFASGNDTGWENFPAFSVAVTTPADQYQLTDRATKYAILLIALTFMAFFVFENAHRATFTPNAIFAGGAFIGDVLFALAGAF
;
A
#
# COMPACT_ATOMS: atom_id res chain seq x y z
N MET A 1 6.12 17.88 58.65
CA MET A 1 7.44 17.20 58.69
C MET A 1 7.19 15.70 58.67
N LEU A 2 7.29 15.07 57.49
CA LEU A 2 6.99 13.64 57.30
C LEU A 2 8.08 12.77 57.95
N LYS A 3 7.91 12.43 59.24
CA LYS A 3 8.74 11.47 60.00
C LYS A 3 8.05 10.11 60.13
N SER A 4 7.45 9.58 59.06
CA SER A 4 7.02 8.17 59.07
C SER A 4 8.12 7.31 58.43
N PRO A 5 8.56 6.21 59.08
CA PRO A 5 9.52 5.29 58.48
C PRO A 5 9.00 4.68 57.16
N LEU A 6 7.68 4.69 56.96
CA LEU A 6 7.00 4.25 55.75
C LEU A 6 7.24 5.22 54.56
N PHE A 7 7.30 6.53 54.82
CA PHE A 7 7.60 7.54 53.79
C PHE A 7 9.00 7.36 53.21
N TRP A 8 10.00 7.13 54.08
CA TRP A 8 11.37 6.86 53.63
C TRP A 8 11.46 5.60 52.78
N LYS A 9 10.83 4.50 53.21
CA LYS A 9 10.77 3.24 52.45
C LYS A 9 10.15 3.42 51.06
N MET A 10 9.02 4.12 50.98
CA MET A 10 8.34 4.40 49.72
C MET A 10 9.21 5.25 48.78
N THR A 11 9.95 6.22 49.33
CA THR A 11 10.86 7.09 48.57
C THR A 11 12.05 6.29 48.04
N THR A 12 12.65 5.41 48.84
CA THR A 12 13.79 4.58 48.40
C THR A 12 13.36 3.58 47.33
N LEU A 13 12.18 2.96 47.48
CA LEU A 13 11.63 2.03 46.51
C LEU A 13 11.35 2.72 45.18
N PHE A 14 10.68 3.88 45.22
CA PHE A 14 10.39 4.68 44.04
C PHE A 14 11.67 5.18 43.35
N GLY A 15 12.67 5.60 44.14
CA GLY A 15 13.99 5.97 43.63
C GLY A 15 14.72 4.82 42.94
N ALA A 16 14.64 3.60 43.49
CA ALA A 16 15.25 2.41 42.87
C ALA A 16 14.56 2.03 41.55
N VAL A 17 13.22 2.12 41.49
CA VAL A 17 12.46 1.93 40.24
C VAL A 17 12.88 2.96 39.20
N LEU A 18 12.93 4.24 39.55
CA LEU A 18 13.37 5.29 38.63
C LEU A 18 14.80 5.07 38.13
N LEU A 19 15.71 4.62 39.01
CA LEU A 19 17.08 4.33 38.65
C LEU A 19 17.17 3.19 37.61
N LEU A 20 16.36 2.14 37.77
CA LEU A 20 16.30 1.03 36.82
C LEU A 20 15.58 1.38 35.51
N LEU A 21 14.72 2.41 35.50
CA LEU A 21 14.08 2.89 34.28
C LEU A 21 15.02 3.68 33.36
N ILE A 22 16.05 4.33 33.91
CA ILE A 22 17.03 5.10 33.12
C ILE A 22 17.70 4.25 32.02
N PRO A 23 18.34 3.10 32.31
CA PRO A 23 18.98 2.28 31.27
C PRO A 23 17.98 1.74 30.26
N ILE A 24 16.74 1.43 30.67
CA ILE A 24 15.69 0.98 29.76
C ILE A 24 15.25 2.09 28.81
N MET A 25 15.16 3.34 29.30
CA MET A 25 14.89 4.48 28.43
C MET A 25 16.00 4.71 27.41
N LEU A 26 17.27 4.54 27.79
CA LEU A 26 18.40 4.65 26.86
C LEU A 26 18.34 3.57 25.78
N ILE A 27 18.07 2.31 26.15
CA ILE A 27 17.88 1.21 25.19
C ILE A 27 16.70 1.51 24.26
N ARG A 28 15.58 1.99 24.81
CA ARG A 28 14.41 2.36 24.01
C ARG A 28 14.71 3.50 23.04
N GLN A 29 15.50 4.50 23.43
CA GLN A 29 15.92 5.57 22.52
C GLN A 29 16.71 5.01 21.34
N VAL A 30 17.67 4.11 21.59
CA VAL A 30 18.44 3.46 20.51
C VAL A 30 17.55 2.61 19.60
N ILE A 31 16.57 1.88 20.16
CA ILE A 31 15.63 1.08 19.37
C ILE A 31 14.74 1.98 18.51
N VAL A 32 14.21 3.07 19.06
CA VAL A 32 13.38 4.04 18.31
C VAL A 32 14.21 4.69 17.21
N GLU A 33 15.42 5.15 17.52
CA GLU A 33 16.33 5.73 16.53
C GLU A 33 16.62 4.74 15.39
N ARG A 34 16.82 3.46 15.69
CA ARG A 34 17.01 2.40 14.68
C ARG A 34 15.77 2.12 13.84
N ALA A 35 14.57 2.22 14.43
CA ALA A 35 13.31 2.08 13.71
C ALA A 35 13.08 3.26 12.77
N ASP A 36 13.41 4.47 13.20
CA ASP A 36 13.36 5.68 12.36
C ASP A 36 14.35 5.56 11.19
N TYR A 37 15.59 5.13 11.45
CA TYR A 37 16.57 4.84 10.40
C TYR A 37 16.10 3.77 9.40
N ARG A 38 15.27 2.80 9.82
CA ARG A 38 14.70 1.83 8.89
C ARG A 38 13.70 2.50 7.94
N SER A 39 12.83 3.38 8.46
CA SER A 39 11.92 4.15 7.60
C SER A 39 12.71 4.98 6.60
N ASP A 40 13.79 5.63 7.06
CA ASP A 40 14.68 6.41 6.18
C ASP A 40 15.33 5.54 5.10
N VAL A 41 15.67 4.29 5.40
CA VAL A 41 16.26 3.37 4.42
C VAL A 41 15.20 2.82 3.46
N GLU A 42 14.01 2.47 3.95
CA GLU A 42 12.90 2.10 3.07
C GLU A 42 12.60 3.26 2.09
N ASP A 43 12.60 4.50 2.58
CA ASP A 43 12.42 5.69 1.75
C ASP A 43 13.61 5.96 0.82
N ALA A 44 14.85 5.68 1.24
CA ALA A 44 16.02 5.74 0.36
C ALA A 44 15.95 4.68 -0.77
N ILE A 45 15.52 3.45 -0.47
CA ILE A 45 15.29 2.41 -1.47
C ILE A 45 14.20 2.85 -2.45
N ARG A 46 13.06 3.37 -1.93
CA ARG A 46 11.96 3.93 -2.74
C ARG A 46 12.42 5.08 -3.64
N GLN A 47 13.29 5.95 -3.13
CA GLN A 47 13.86 7.03 -3.94
C GLN A 47 14.80 6.51 -5.04
N SER A 48 15.54 5.43 -4.78
CA SER A 48 16.50 4.85 -5.72
C SER A 48 15.91 3.92 -6.79
N THR A 49 14.71 3.39 -6.56
CA THR A 49 14.04 2.45 -7.47
C THR A 49 12.66 2.98 -7.84
N SER A 50 11.64 2.64 -7.05
CA SER A 50 10.27 3.12 -7.18
C SER A 50 9.49 2.77 -5.92
N GLY A 51 8.46 3.55 -5.62
CA GLY A 51 7.55 3.31 -4.52
C GLY A 51 6.63 2.09 -4.70
N PRO A 52 5.66 1.92 -3.80
CA PRO A 52 4.50 1.07 -4.02
C PRO A 52 3.80 1.38 -5.33
N GLN A 53 3.23 0.34 -5.95
CA GLN A 53 2.64 0.47 -7.27
C GLN A 53 1.15 0.14 -7.23
N LYS A 54 0.34 1.12 -7.60
CA LYS A 54 -1.10 0.93 -7.82
C LYS A 54 -1.43 1.12 -9.29
N LEU A 55 -1.68 0.01 -9.99
CA LEU A 55 -2.04 -0.02 -11.39
C LEU A 55 -3.54 0.21 -11.55
N VAL A 56 -3.91 1.26 -12.30
CA VAL A 56 -5.30 1.58 -12.64
C VAL A 56 -5.46 1.60 -14.15
N GLY A 57 -6.32 0.73 -14.66
CA GLY A 57 -6.61 0.59 -16.08
C GLY A 57 -6.28 -0.79 -16.63
N PRO A 58 -6.37 -0.96 -17.95
CA PRO A 58 -6.60 0.06 -18.97
C PRO A 58 -8.03 0.62 -18.98
N LEU A 59 -8.13 1.93 -19.20
CA LEU A 59 -9.38 2.67 -19.40
C LEU A 59 -9.32 3.46 -20.70
N ILE A 60 -10.43 3.68 -21.41
CA ILE A 60 -10.45 4.61 -22.54
C ILE A 60 -11.01 5.95 -22.06
N ALA A 61 -10.20 6.99 -22.07
CA ALA A 61 -10.61 8.36 -21.80
C ALA A 61 -11.09 9.02 -23.08
N ILE A 62 -12.31 9.56 -23.06
CA ILE A 62 -12.94 10.24 -24.19
C ILE A 62 -13.21 11.67 -23.75
N PRO A 63 -12.52 12.67 -24.33
CA PRO A 63 -12.88 14.07 -24.11
C PRO A 63 -14.27 14.34 -24.69
N VAL A 64 -15.18 14.89 -23.88
CA VAL A 64 -16.55 15.19 -24.26
C VAL A 64 -16.80 16.68 -24.07
N THR A 65 -17.30 17.35 -25.10
CA THR A 65 -17.83 18.71 -25.01
C THR A 65 -19.32 18.68 -25.25
N GLU A 66 -20.08 18.99 -24.20
CA GLU A 66 -21.53 19.09 -24.26
C GLU A 66 -21.95 20.55 -24.46
N LEU A 67 -22.83 20.77 -25.45
CA LEU A 67 -23.51 22.04 -25.67
C LEU A 67 -24.86 22.00 -24.94
N TYR A 68 -25.09 22.96 -24.06
CA TYR A 68 -26.36 23.07 -23.35
C TYR A 68 -26.83 24.52 -23.31
N THR A 69 -28.15 24.67 -23.26
CA THR A 69 -28.81 25.96 -23.37
C THR A 69 -29.30 26.40 -22.01
N VAL A 70 -28.89 27.59 -21.57
CA VAL A 70 -29.36 28.21 -20.32
C VAL A 70 -30.24 29.40 -20.68
N GLN A 71 -31.39 29.52 -20.03
CA GLN A 71 -32.18 30.74 -20.08
C GLN A 71 -31.69 31.71 -18.99
N GLU A 72 -31.09 32.81 -19.41
CA GLU A 72 -30.73 33.95 -18.55
C GLU A 72 -31.50 35.17 -19.05
N GLU A 73 -32.30 35.79 -18.17
CA GLU A 73 -32.91 37.13 -18.33
C GLU A 73 -33.35 37.46 -19.78
N ASP A 74 -34.32 36.71 -20.31
CA ASP A 74 -34.92 36.85 -21.66
C ASP A 74 -34.01 36.51 -22.87
N LYS A 75 -32.84 35.89 -22.66
CA LYS A 75 -31.99 35.37 -23.75
C LYS A 75 -31.62 33.91 -23.56
N THR A 76 -31.72 33.19 -24.67
CA THR A 76 -31.25 31.80 -24.79
C THR A 76 -29.75 31.83 -25.07
N VAL A 77 -28.93 31.45 -24.09
CA VAL A 77 -27.46 31.45 -24.21
C VAL A 77 -26.95 30.01 -24.30
N GLU A 78 -26.20 29.72 -25.36
CA GLU A 78 -25.47 28.44 -25.48
C GLU A 78 -24.21 28.48 -24.61
N ARG A 79 -24.08 27.51 -23.71
CA ARG A 79 -22.89 27.27 -22.89
C ARG A 79 -22.26 25.94 -23.29
N LYS A 80 -20.95 25.81 -23.02
CA LYS A 80 -20.18 24.60 -23.28
C LYS A 80 -19.66 24.05 -21.96
N ARG A 81 -19.79 22.75 -21.75
CA ARG A 81 -19.16 22.03 -20.64
C ARG A 81 -18.24 20.97 -21.23
N SER A 82 -16.98 20.95 -20.79
CA SER A 82 -16.01 19.93 -21.16
C SER A 82 -15.74 19.01 -19.98
N PHE A 83 -15.70 17.70 -20.22
CA PHE A 83 -15.35 16.69 -19.23
C PHE A 83 -14.75 15.45 -19.90
N ILE A 84 -14.13 14.56 -19.11
CA ILE A 84 -13.66 13.27 -19.60
C ILE A 84 -14.69 12.20 -19.25
N HIS A 85 -15.14 11.47 -20.26
CA HIS A 85 -15.91 10.24 -20.07
C HIS A 85 -14.97 9.04 -20.10
N PHE A 86 -14.98 8.23 -19.05
CA PHE A 86 -14.20 6.99 -18.99
C PHE A 86 -15.05 5.82 -19.49
N TRP A 87 -14.60 5.17 -20.56
CA TRP A 87 -15.14 3.91 -21.04
C TRP A 87 -14.37 2.76 -20.41
N LEU A 88 -15.03 2.07 -19.48
CA LEU A 88 -14.48 0.93 -18.74
C LEU A 88 -14.61 -0.36 -19.57
N PRO A 89 -13.67 -1.31 -19.42
CA PRO A 89 -13.76 -2.59 -20.12
C PRO A 89 -14.88 -3.49 -19.55
N GLU A 90 -15.44 -4.35 -20.40
CA GLU A 90 -16.39 -5.39 -19.98
C GLU A 90 -15.64 -6.54 -19.28
N SER A 91 -14.46 -6.91 -19.78
CA SER A 91 -13.55 -7.88 -19.18
C SER A 91 -12.15 -7.29 -19.01
N LEU A 92 -11.51 -7.59 -17.87
CA LEU A 92 -10.10 -7.27 -17.62
C LEU A 92 -9.41 -8.52 -17.07
N MET A 93 -8.40 -9.01 -17.79
CA MET A 93 -7.56 -10.12 -17.37
C MET A 93 -6.12 -9.63 -17.21
N VAL A 94 -5.56 -9.86 -16.03
CA VAL A 94 -4.20 -9.46 -15.68
C VAL A 94 -3.41 -10.69 -15.26
N ASP A 95 -2.41 -11.06 -16.05
CA ASP A 95 -1.48 -12.13 -15.71
C ASP A 95 -0.13 -11.53 -15.35
N GLY A 96 0.40 -11.85 -14.17
CA GLY A 96 1.65 -11.32 -13.66
C GLY A 96 2.64 -12.40 -13.25
N ASN A 97 3.90 -12.20 -13.63
CA ASN A 97 5.03 -12.94 -13.07
C ASN A 97 5.96 -11.96 -12.35
N GLN A 98 6.07 -12.11 -11.03
CA GLN A 98 6.81 -11.23 -10.15
C GLN A 98 8.09 -11.90 -9.67
N ASN A 99 9.22 -11.26 -9.91
CA ASN A 99 10.50 -11.63 -9.34
C ASN A 99 10.87 -10.63 -8.23
N VAL A 100 11.03 -11.14 -7.01
CA VAL A 100 11.45 -10.37 -5.84
C VAL A 100 12.94 -10.60 -5.59
N GLU A 101 13.66 -9.51 -5.42
CA GLU A 101 15.09 -9.47 -5.14
C GLU A 101 15.35 -8.67 -3.85
N GLU A 102 16.28 -9.17 -3.05
CA GLU A 102 16.76 -8.44 -1.87
C GLU A 102 17.79 -7.39 -2.29
N ARG A 103 17.54 -6.13 -1.91
CA ARG A 103 18.44 -5.02 -2.13
C ARG A 103 18.98 -4.51 -0.81
N LYS A 104 20.31 -4.52 -0.68
CA LYS A 104 21.01 -4.04 0.50
C LYS A 104 21.40 -2.57 0.35
N ILE A 105 21.07 -1.75 1.34
CA ILE A 105 21.59 -0.40 1.51
C ILE A 105 22.21 -0.30 2.91
N GLY A 106 23.54 -0.22 2.96
CA GLY A 106 24.28 -0.28 4.23
C GLY A 106 24.07 -1.62 4.94
N ILE A 107 23.55 -1.58 6.17
CA ILE A 107 23.22 -2.76 6.99
C ILE A 107 21.78 -3.25 6.81
N TYR A 108 20.97 -2.52 6.04
CA TYR A 108 19.55 -2.78 5.88
C TYR A 108 19.30 -3.51 4.57
N THR A 109 18.27 -4.36 4.57
CA THR A 109 17.84 -5.13 3.40
C THR A 109 16.37 -4.84 3.16
N GLY A 110 16.04 -4.34 1.97
CA GLY A 110 14.67 -4.19 1.50
C GLY A 110 14.38 -5.10 0.31
N GLN A 111 13.11 -5.34 0.03
CA GLN A 111 12.69 -6.13 -1.12
C GLN A 111 12.30 -5.19 -2.26
N VAL A 112 12.93 -5.39 -3.41
CA VAL A 112 12.51 -4.79 -4.68
C VAL A 112 11.89 -5.89 -5.52
N TRP A 113 10.80 -5.59 -6.19
CA TRP A 113 10.16 -6.56 -7.07
C TRP A 113 10.07 -6.02 -8.49
N HIS A 114 10.15 -6.94 -9.44
CA HIS A 114 10.03 -6.72 -10.88
C HIS A 114 8.92 -7.63 -11.41
N SER A 115 7.86 -7.05 -11.96
CA SER A 115 6.69 -7.78 -12.44
C SER A 115 6.56 -7.63 -13.95
N ASP A 116 6.53 -8.75 -14.66
CA ASP A 116 6.07 -8.80 -16.05
C ASP A 116 4.54 -8.98 -16.04
N LEU A 117 3.81 -7.94 -16.41
CA LEU A 117 2.34 -7.93 -16.42
C LEU A 117 1.83 -8.01 -17.86
N THR A 118 0.89 -8.91 -18.13
CA THR A 118 0.13 -8.97 -19.37
C THR A 118 -1.30 -8.55 -19.08
N LEU A 119 -1.78 -7.51 -19.77
CA LEU A 119 -3.13 -7.00 -19.64
C LEU A 119 -3.92 -7.26 -20.91
N LYS A 120 -5.08 -7.88 -20.75
CA LYS A 120 -6.06 -8.08 -21.82
C LYS A 120 -7.38 -7.46 -21.39
N ALA A 121 -7.91 -6.58 -22.23
CA ALA A 121 -9.17 -5.91 -21.94
C ALA A 121 -10.08 -5.89 -23.17
N ASP A 122 -11.35 -6.26 -23.00
CA ASP A 122 -12.37 -6.15 -24.03
C ASP A 122 -13.32 -4.99 -23.69
N PHE A 123 -13.56 -4.12 -24.67
CA PHE A 123 -14.47 -2.97 -24.55
C PHE A 123 -15.68 -3.16 -25.46
N ASP A 124 -16.88 -3.09 -24.88
CA ASP A 124 -18.15 -3.17 -25.62
C ASP A 124 -18.66 -1.78 -26.02
N VAL A 125 -18.82 -1.56 -27.32
CA VAL A 125 -19.22 -0.29 -27.92
C VAL A 125 -20.64 0.12 -27.56
N SER A 126 -21.50 -0.83 -27.17
CA SER A 126 -22.88 -0.58 -26.74
C SER A 126 -22.97 0.40 -25.55
N ARG A 127 -21.91 0.45 -24.74
CA ARG A 127 -21.75 1.33 -23.58
C ARG A 127 -21.62 2.81 -23.93
N LEU A 128 -21.28 3.13 -25.18
CA LEU A 128 -21.14 4.51 -25.64
C LEU A 128 -22.45 5.09 -26.18
N SER A 129 -23.55 4.36 -26.09
CA SER A 129 -24.86 4.78 -26.61
C SER A 129 -25.33 6.12 -26.03
N GLU A 130 -25.01 6.41 -24.77
CA GLU A 130 -25.34 7.69 -24.10
C GLU A 130 -24.59 8.89 -24.69
N LEU A 131 -23.43 8.66 -25.33
CA LEU A 131 -22.64 9.70 -25.98
C LEU A 131 -23.10 10.00 -27.41
N ASN A 132 -24.07 9.26 -27.95
CA ASN A 132 -24.65 9.49 -29.28
C ASN A 132 -25.77 10.54 -29.25
N ALA A 133 -25.51 11.69 -28.64
CA ALA A 133 -26.44 12.81 -28.61
C ALA A 133 -25.99 13.93 -29.58
N PRO A 134 -26.92 14.64 -30.25
CA PRO A 134 -26.57 15.66 -31.23
C PRO A 134 -25.89 16.90 -30.63
N ASN A 135 -26.02 17.11 -29.32
CA ASN A 135 -25.38 18.19 -28.57
C ASN A 135 -24.01 17.82 -27.99
N ILE A 136 -23.52 16.60 -28.27
CA ILE A 136 -22.24 16.09 -27.78
C ILE A 136 -21.20 16.10 -28.92
N ILE A 137 -20.06 16.74 -28.65
CA ILE A 137 -18.88 16.72 -29.51
C ILE A 137 -17.82 15.88 -28.82
N LEU A 138 -17.37 14.81 -29.48
CA LEU A 138 -16.34 13.91 -28.97
C LEU A 138 -14.97 14.32 -29.48
N GLY A 139 -13.99 14.39 -28.57
CA GLY A 139 -12.59 14.58 -28.88
C GLY A 139 -11.90 13.28 -29.31
N LYS A 140 -10.57 13.33 -29.39
CA LYS A 140 -9.74 12.17 -29.71
C LYS A 140 -9.62 11.28 -28.46
N PRO A 141 -10.08 10.03 -28.49
CA PRO A 141 -9.97 9.15 -27.34
C PRO A 141 -8.53 8.63 -27.20
N PHE A 142 -8.16 8.26 -25.99
CA PHE A 142 -6.88 7.65 -25.68
C PHE A 142 -7.03 6.64 -24.54
N ILE A 143 -6.25 5.58 -24.56
CA ILE A 143 -6.19 4.62 -23.46
C ILE A 143 -5.32 5.23 -22.37
N VAL A 144 -5.72 5.08 -21.12
CA VAL A 144 -5.03 5.56 -19.93
C VAL A 144 -4.72 4.39 -19.01
N ILE A 145 -3.48 4.38 -18.52
CA ILE A 145 -3.01 3.46 -17.49
C ILE A 145 -2.24 4.26 -16.47
N SER A 146 -2.72 4.24 -15.24
CA SER A 146 -2.02 4.84 -14.11
C SER A 146 -1.18 3.82 -13.39
N VAL A 147 -0.07 4.27 -12.82
CA VAL A 147 0.73 3.57 -11.82
C VAL A 147 0.93 4.45 -10.59
N GLY A 148 1.40 3.86 -9.49
CA GLY A 148 1.72 4.63 -8.27
C GLY A 148 2.99 5.47 -8.43
N ASP A 149 4.01 4.90 -9.09
CA ASP A 149 5.27 5.60 -9.36
C ASP A 149 5.79 5.26 -10.77
N ALA A 150 5.76 6.24 -11.67
CA ALA A 150 6.14 6.11 -13.08
C ALA A 150 7.61 5.70 -13.27
N ARG A 151 8.49 5.92 -12.27
CA ARG A 151 9.88 5.45 -12.32
C ARG A 151 9.97 3.93 -12.31
N GLY A 152 8.92 3.26 -11.82
CA GLY A 152 8.78 1.82 -11.86
C GLY A 152 8.41 1.25 -13.22
N ILE A 153 7.94 2.08 -14.16
CA ILE A 153 7.59 1.63 -15.51
C ILE A 153 8.89 1.33 -16.26
N GLY A 154 9.09 0.05 -16.57
CA GLY A 154 10.17 -0.42 -17.42
C GLY A 154 9.79 -0.37 -18.90
N VAL A 155 9.92 -1.50 -19.57
CA VAL A 155 9.52 -1.64 -20.98
C VAL A 155 8.01 -1.85 -21.07
N VAL A 156 7.35 -1.08 -21.94
CA VAL A 156 5.99 -1.38 -22.39
C VAL A 156 6.06 -1.94 -23.80
N LYS A 157 5.66 -3.20 -23.97
CA LYS A 157 5.76 -3.89 -25.26
C LYS A 157 4.50 -3.63 -26.08
N ALA A 158 4.69 -2.93 -27.20
CA ALA A 158 3.78 -2.75 -28.34
C ALA A 158 2.30 -3.02 -27.99
N PRO A 159 1.59 -2.05 -27.36
CA PRO A 159 0.18 -2.22 -27.09
C PRO A 159 -0.57 -2.40 -28.41
N GLU A 160 -1.38 -3.45 -28.49
CA GLU A 160 -2.15 -3.77 -29.68
C GLU A 160 -3.64 -3.57 -29.39
N VAL A 161 -4.31 -2.84 -30.29
CA VAL A 161 -5.77 -2.75 -30.30
C VAL A 161 -6.29 -3.42 -31.56
N ASN A 162 -7.11 -4.45 -31.40
CA ASN A 162 -7.63 -5.26 -32.51
C ASN A 162 -6.52 -5.76 -33.47
N GLY A 163 -5.33 -6.07 -32.93
CA GLY A 163 -4.15 -6.53 -33.69
C GLY A 163 -3.35 -5.44 -34.39
N THR A 164 -3.70 -4.16 -34.20
CA THR A 164 -2.92 -3.02 -34.69
C THR A 164 -2.05 -2.48 -33.57
N ALA A 165 -0.74 -2.48 -33.77
CA ALA A 165 0.21 -1.90 -32.82
C ALA A 165 0.05 -0.38 -32.73
N LEU A 166 0.02 0.14 -31.49
CA LEU A 166 -0.12 1.56 -31.20
C LEU A 166 1.15 2.10 -30.51
N THR A 167 1.36 3.41 -30.66
CA THR A 167 2.44 4.12 -29.98
C THR A 167 2.00 4.51 -28.58
N ILE A 168 2.89 4.29 -27.61
CA ILE A 168 2.69 4.69 -26.23
C ILE A 168 3.42 6.00 -25.94
N GLU A 169 2.77 6.84 -25.14
CA GLU A 169 3.29 8.14 -24.73
C GLU A 169 3.35 8.22 -23.20
N PRO A 170 4.36 8.91 -22.63
CA PRO A 170 4.49 9.03 -21.19
C PRO A 170 3.41 9.93 -20.58
N GLY A 171 3.06 9.66 -19.32
CA GLY A 171 2.02 10.37 -18.59
C GLY A 171 0.61 9.86 -18.90
N THR A 172 -0.37 10.18 -18.07
CA THR A 172 -1.75 9.68 -18.22
C THR A 172 -2.57 10.41 -19.28
N GLY A 173 -2.08 11.51 -19.85
CA GLY A 173 -2.80 12.33 -20.83
C GLY A 173 -3.98 13.14 -20.26
N LEU A 174 -4.28 13.02 -18.96
CA LEU A 174 -5.35 13.75 -18.29
C LEU A 174 -4.85 15.09 -17.74
N GLU A 175 -5.68 16.14 -17.80
CA GLU A 175 -5.32 17.49 -17.33
C GLU A 175 -4.97 17.56 -15.85
N GLN A 176 -5.63 16.75 -15.00
CA GLN A 176 -5.37 16.73 -13.56
C GLN A 176 -4.18 15.84 -13.16
N GLY A 177 -3.41 15.37 -14.13
CA GLY A 177 -2.17 14.64 -13.89
C GLY A 177 -2.38 13.26 -13.27
N GLY A 178 -1.29 12.50 -13.27
CA GLY A 178 -1.22 11.12 -12.80
C GLY A 178 0.05 10.50 -13.35
N GLN A 179 0.62 9.57 -12.61
CA GLN A 179 1.82 8.85 -13.05
C GLN A 179 1.37 7.64 -13.87
N GLY A 180 1.96 7.44 -15.05
CA GLY A 180 1.44 6.42 -15.95
C GLY A 180 1.84 6.62 -17.40
N VAL A 181 1.04 6.01 -18.27
CA VAL A 181 1.18 6.04 -19.72
C VAL A 181 -0.19 6.23 -20.38
N HIS A 182 -0.17 6.79 -21.58
CA HIS A 182 -1.35 6.88 -22.41
C HIS A 182 -1.04 6.42 -23.83
N ILE A 183 -2.07 5.92 -24.52
CA ILE A 183 -1.96 5.40 -25.88
C ILE A 183 -3.04 6.09 -26.70
N PRO A 184 -2.69 7.04 -27.58
CA PRO A 184 -3.65 7.66 -28.48
C PRO A 184 -4.31 6.60 -29.36
N LEU A 185 -5.64 6.58 -29.41
CA LEU A 185 -6.35 5.71 -30.34
C LEU A 185 -6.25 6.31 -31.76
N PRO A 186 -6.06 5.46 -32.78
CA PRO A 186 -5.93 5.92 -34.15
C PRO A 186 -7.22 6.59 -34.63
N GLU A 187 -7.09 7.53 -35.56
CA GLU A 187 -8.24 8.17 -36.19
C GLU A 187 -9.05 7.13 -36.96
N GLY A 188 -10.28 6.88 -36.50
CA GLY A 188 -11.16 5.84 -37.03
C GLY A 188 -12.48 5.79 -36.27
N ASP A 189 -13.43 5.00 -36.76
CA ASP A 189 -14.75 4.86 -36.14
C ASP A 189 -14.71 3.84 -34.99
N TRP A 190 -13.98 4.17 -33.93
CA TRP A 190 -13.94 3.42 -32.67
C TRP A 190 -15.33 3.22 -32.03
N ARG A 191 -16.34 3.95 -32.52
CA ARG A 191 -17.77 3.85 -32.17
C ARG A 191 -18.54 2.76 -32.92
N LYS A 192 -17.93 2.07 -33.88
CA LYS A 192 -18.61 1.06 -34.71
C LYS A 192 -18.27 -0.39 -34.35
N GLN A 193 -17.28 -0.59 -33.50
CA GLN A 193 -16.81 -1.93 -33.17
C GLN A 193 -16.29 -2.02 -31.74
N ASN A 194 -16.33 -3.23 -31.20
CA ASN A 194 -15.69 -3.54 -29.93
C ASN A 194 -14.17 -3.43 -30.09
N LEU A 195 -13.50 -3.04 -29.00
CA LEU A 195 -12.05 -2.91 -28.97
C LEU A 195 -11.46 -3.97 -28.04
N LYS A 196 -10.43 -4.65 -28.52
CA LYS A 196 -9.65 -5.60 -27.75
C LYS A 196 -8.25 -5.07 -27.59
N LEU A 197 -7.87 -4.77 -26.36
CA LEU A 197 -6.54 -4.32 -25.99
C LEU A 197 -5.73 -5.51 -25.48
N ASN A 198 -4.52 -5.66 -26.00
CA ASN A 198 -3.52 -6.57 -25.47
C ASN A 198 -2.21 -5.81 -25.29
N MET A 199 -1.60 -5.89 -24.11
CA MET A 199 -0.33 -5.25 -23.84
C MET A 199 0.47 -6.00 -22.78
N ALA A 200 1.79 -5.84 -22.83
CA ALA A 200 2.67 -6.25 -21.75
C ALA A 200 3.42 -5.05 -21.17
N LEU A 201 3.44 -4.99 -19.84
CA LEU A 201 4.00 -3.92 -19.03
C LEU A 201 4.98 -4.52 -18.03
N ASN A 202 6.24 -4.10 -18.10
CA ASN A 202 7.20 -4.36 -17.05
C ASN A 202 7.04 -3.28 -15.97
N LEU A 203 6.68 -3.68 -14.76
CA LEU A 203 6.47 -2.78 -13.64
C LEU A 203 7.34 -3.20 -12.46
N SER A 204 8.08 -2.26 -11.90
CA SER A 204 8.95 -2.48 -10.75
C SER A 204 8.53 -1.62 -9.58
N GLY A 205 8.68 -2.12 -8.36
CA GLY A 205 8.24 -1.43 -7.16
C GLY A 205 8.84 -1.97 -5.88
N THR A 206 8.42 -1.37 -4.79
CA THR A 206 8.72 -1.80 -3.42
C THR A 206 7.44 -1.87 -2.62
N GLY A 207 7.37 -2.71 -1.58
CA GLY A 207 6.15 -2.85 -0.78
C GLY A 207 5.04 -3.60 -1.53
N ASP A 208 3.91 -2.94 -1.78
CA ASP A 208 2.74 -3.56 -2.42
C ASP A 208 2.65 -3.35 -3.93
N LEU A 209 2.16 -4.39 -4.59
CA LEU A 209 1.59 -4.34 -5.92
C LEU A 209 0.06 -4.41 -5.77
N SER A 210 -0.61 -3.38 -6.26
CA SER A 210 -2.06 -3.23 -6.22
C SER A 210 -2.60 -3.04 -7.63
N VAL A 211 -3.62 -3.80 -8.03
CA VAL A 211 -4.27 -3.68 -9.35
C VAL A 211 -5.76 -3.40 -9.17
N VAL A 212 -6.24 -2.29 -9.72
CA VAL A 212 -7.66 -1.94 -9.66
C VAL A 212 -8.44 -2.77 -10.68
N PRO A 213 -9.47 -3.53 -10.25
CA PRO A 213 -10.33 -4.31 -11.14
C PRO A 213 -11.30 -3.43 -11.93
N ALA A 214 -10.78 -2.71 -12.91
CA ALA A 214 -11.53 -1.73 -13.70
C ALA A 214 -12.59 -2.35 -14.64
N GLY A 215 -12.51 -3.65 -14.93
CA GLY A 215 -13.47 -4.34 -15.77
C GLY A 215 -14.73 -4.77 -15.02
N ARG A 216 -15.86 -4.87 -15.74
CA ARG A 216 -17.09 -5.47 -15.18
C ARG A 216 -16.89 -6.88 -14.65
N ASN A 217 -16.06 -7.65 -15.34
CA ASN A 217 -15.45 -8.87 -14.83
C ASN A 217 -13.95 -8.68 -14.84
N SER A 218 -13.31 -8.74 -13.68
CA SER A 218 -11.86 -8.58 -13.56
C SER A 218 -11.24 -9.79 -12.89
N GLU A 219 -10.21 -10.36 -13.52
CA GLU A 219 -9.43 -11.47 -13.01
C GLU A 219 -7.95 -11.10 -12.99
N MET A 220 -7.26 -11.48 -11.91
CA MET A 220 -5.83 -11.30 -11.79
C MET A 220 -5.19 -12.61 -11.34
N THR A 221 -4.17 -13.07 -12.05
CA THR A 221 -3.29 -14.15 -11.62
C THR A 221 -1.90 -13.59 -11.40
N LEU A 222 -1.33 -13.83 -10.23
CA LEU A 222 0.06 -13.44 -9.93
C LEU A 222 0.84 -14.65 -9.43
N THR A 223 1.97 -14.90 -10.08
CA THR A 223 2.98 -15.86 -9.63
C THR A 223 4.21 -15.09 -9.15
N SER A 224 4.81 -15.50 -8.05
CA SER A 224 6.00 -14.85 -7.49
C SER A 224 6.96 -15.87 -6.87
N ASN A 225 8.26 -15.58 -6.92
CA ASN A 225 9.30 -16.38 -6.26
C ASN A 225 9.40 -16.12 -4.73
N TRP A 226 8.61 -15.20 -4.18
CA TRP A 226 8.69 -14.83 -2.76
C TRP A 226 7.84 -15.75 -1.86
N PRO A 227 8.39 -16.34 -0.79
CA PRO A 227 7.65 -17.31 0.04
C PRO A 227 6.73 -16.68 1.09
N HIS A 228 6.83 -15.37 1.32
CA HIS A 228 6.10 -14.69 2.39
C HIS A 228 5.22 -13.54 1.85
N PRO A 229 4.17 -13.84 1.05
CA PRO A 229 3.21 -12.84 0.62
C PRO A 229 2.33 -12.37 1.78
N SER A 230 2.03 -11.08 1.80
CA SER A 230 0.96 -10.54 2.61
C SER A 230 -0.19 -10.11 1.72
N PHE A 231 -1.28 -10.88 1.74
CA PHE A 231 -2.50 -10.54 1.03
C PHE A 231 -3.25 -9.48 1.83
N LEU A 232 -3.33 -8.27 1.29
CA LEU A 232 -3.93 -7.08 1.92
C LEU A 232 -4.99 -6.50 0.99
N GLY A 233 -5.73 -5.50 1.47
CA GLY A 233 -6.66 -4.71 0.66
C GLY A 233 -8.10 -5.22 0.67
N ASP A 234 -8.89 -4.68 -0.27
CA ASP A 234 -10.34 -4.83 -0.32
C ASP A 234 -10.81 -6.19 -0.85
N PHE A 235 -9.92 -6.92 -1.54
CA PHE A 235 -10.20 -8.22 -2.14
C PHE A 235 -9.11 -9.23 -1.82
N LEU A 236 -9.49 -10.28 -1.09
CA LEU A 236 -8.63 -11.43 -0.87
C LEU A 236 -8.65 -12.36 -2.09
N PRO A 237 -7.55 -13.08 -2.38
CA PRO A 237 -7.50 -14.01 -3.49
C PRO A 237 -8.51 -15.15 -3.30
N ALA A 238 -9.22 -15.50 -4.36
CA ALA A 238 -10.16 -16.62 -4.37
C ALA A 238 -9.44 -17.97 -4.27
N LYS A 239 -8.23 -18.06 -4.84
CA LYS A 239 -7.33 -19.21 -4.71
C LYS A 239 -5.91 -18.73 -4.44
N ARG A 240 -5.20 -19.40 -3.54
CA ARG A 240 -3.79 -19.13 -3.26
C ARG A 240 -3.05 -20.41 -2.89
N GLU A 241 -1.83 -20.53 -3.39
CA GLU A 241 -0.87 -21.56 -3.02
C GLU A 241 0.42 -20.84 -2.62
N VAL A 242 0.94 -21.16 -1.43
CA VAL A 242 2.17 -20.55 -0.88
C VAL A 242 3.10 -21.68 -0.48
N SER A 243 4.35 -21.58 -0.90
CA SER A 243 5.42 -22.56 -0.71
C SER A 243 6.73 -21.86 -0.35
N GLU A 244 7.74 -22.62 0.06
CA GLU A 244 9.09 -22.07 0.30
C GLU A 244 9.75 -21.52 -0.98
N SER A 245 9.32 -21.96 -2.16
CA SER A 245 9.82 -21.48 -3.45
C SER A 245 9.08 -20.26 -4.01
N GLY A 246 7.98 -19.83 -3.38
CA GLY A 246 7.15 -18.75 -3.90
C GLY A 246 5.65 -18.93 -3.65
N PHE A 247 4.85 -18.06 -4.29
CA PHE A 247 3.39 -18.14 -4.25
C PHE A 247 2.75 -18.01 -5.63
N GLN A 248 1.54 -18.54 -5.74
CA GLN A 248 0.61 -18.24 -6.82
C GLN A 248 -0.75 -17.86 -6.23
N ALA A 249 -1.34 -16.77 -6.71
CA ALA A 249 -2.62 -16.29 -6.24
C ALA A 249 -3.51 -15.83 -7.41
N GLN A 250 -4.81 -16.06 -7.25
CA GLN A 250 -5.85 -15.71 -8.21
C GLN A 250 -6.93 -14.89 -7.53
N TRP A 251 -7.20 -13.71 -8.06
CA TRP A 251 -8.28 -12.83 -7.65
C TRP A 251 -9.34 -12.77 -8.74
N GLN A 252 -10.57 -12.57 -8.31
CA GLN A 252 -11.70 -12.32 -9.19
C GLN A 252 -12.58 -11.25 -8.53
N SER A 253 -13.11 -10.34 -9.33
CA SER A 253 -14.18 -9.46 -8.88
C SER A 253 -15.19 -9.22 -10.00
N SER A 254 -16.38 -8.80 -9.59
CA SER A 254 -17.42 -8.36 -10.50
C SER A 254 -17.79 -6.91 -10.21
N TRP A 255 -18.38 -6.25 -11.20
CA TRP A 255 -18.83 -4.87 -11.15
C TRP A 255 -19.64 -4.52 -9.90
N PHE A 256 -20.47 -5.46 -9.43
CA PHE A 256 -21.32 -5.29 -8.26
C PHE A 256 -20.53 -5.11 -6.95
N ALA A 257 -19.30 -5.63 -6.89
CA ALA A 257 -18.48 -5.58 -5.68
C ALA A 257 -17.70 -4.25 -5.56
N ASN A 258 -17.44 -3.54 -6.67
CA ASN A 258 -16.43 -2.48 -6.69
C ASN A 258 -17.03 -1.05 -6.82
N ASN A 259 -18.29 -0.92 -7.23
CA ASN A 259 -19.00 0.35 -7.51
C ASN A 259 -18.16 1.39 -8.30
N LEU A 260 -17.27 0.93 -9.19
CA LEU A 260 -16.32 1.79 -9.89
C LEU A 260 -17.01 2.72 -10.89
N GLY A 261 -18.11 2.28 -11.50
CA GLY A 261 -18.85 3.09 -12.47
C GLY A 261 -19.35 4.43 -11.92
N GLU A 262 -19.90 4.43 -10.70
CA GLU A 262 -20.37 5.67 -10.06
C GLU A 262 -19.18 6.59 -9.72
N ARG A 263 -18.06 6.02 -9.27
CA ARG A 263 -16.85 6.79 -8.97
C ARG A 263 -16.24 7.44 -10.22
N PHE A 264 -16.15 6.71 -11.33
CA PHE A 264 -15.69 7.26 -12.61
C PHE A 264 -16.69 8.23 -13.25
N ALA A 265 -18.00 8.04 -13.05
CA ALA A 265 -19.04 8.94 -13.57
C ALA A 265 -19.10 10.29 -12.83
N SER A 266 -18.72 10.32 -11.55
CA SER A 266 -18.77 11.54 -10.74
C SER A 266 -17.83 12.64 -11.23
N GLY A 267 -16.81 12.32 -12.04
CA GLY A 267 -15.91 13.26 -12.72
C GLY A 267 -15.06 14.16 -11.80
N ASN A 268 -15.27 14.08 -10.48
CA ASN A 268 -14.67 14.95 -9.46
C ASN A 268 -13.67 14.21 -8.56
N ASP A 269 -13.63 12.88 -8.60
CA ASP A 269 -12.82 12.10 -7.67
C ASP A 269 -11.51 11.66 -8.33
N THR A 270 -10.50 12.51 -8.25
CA THR A 270 -9.12 12.25 -8.70
C THR A 270 -8.33 11.35 -7.74
N GLY A 271 -8.98 10.84 -6.69
CA GLY A 271 -8.37 9.90 -5.74
C GLY A 271 -8.29 8.47 -6.29
N TRP A 272 -7.60 8.24 -7.41
CA TRP A 272 -7.34 6.89 -7.92
C TRP A 272 -6.63 6.00 -6.88
N GLU A 273 -5.86 6.63 -6.00
CA GLU A 273 -5.27 6.08 -4.78
C GLU A 273 -6.29 5.35 -3.88
N ASN A 274 -7.57 5.73 -3.89
CA ASN A 274 -8.61 5.21 -3.01
C ASN A 274 -9.48 4.13 -3.66
N PHE A 275 -9.22 3.75 -4.91
CA PHE A 275 -10.00 2.69 -5.54
C PHE A 275 -9.70 1.33 -4.93
N PRO A 276 -10.73 0.49 -4.74
CA PRO A 276 -10.52 -0.83 -4.20
C PRO A 276 -9.69 -1.66 -5.18
N ALA A 277 -8.75 -2.47 -4.68
CA ALA A 277 -7.75 -3.14 -5.51
C ALA A 277 -7.46 -4.58 -5.07
N PHE A 278 -6.99 -5.39 -6.02
CA PHE A 278 -6.29 -6.63 -5.74
C PHE A 278 -4.89 -6.29 -5.25
N SER A 279 -4.58 -6.57 -3.99
CA SER A 279 -3.31 -6.13 -3.39
C SER A 279 -2.52 -7.28 -2.78
N VAL A 280 -1.22 -7.24 -3.00
CA VAL A 280 -0.26 -8.15 -2.39
C VAL A 280 1.00 -7.38 -2.03
N ALA A 281 1.39 -7.48 -0.76
CA ALA A 281 2.60 -6.88 -0.24
C ALA A 281 3.70 -7.92 -0.12
N VAL A 282 4.89 -7.53 -0.57
CA VAL A 282 6.12 -8.26 -0.32
C VAL A 282 6.59 -7.88 1.09
N THR A 283 6.22 -8.68 2.08
CA THR A 283 6.63 -8.43 3.46
C THR A 283 8.03 -8.95 3.70
N THR A 284 8.86 -8.12 4.32
CA THR A 284 10.07 -8.58 5.01
C THR A 284 9.66 -9.48 6.18
N PRO A 285 10.32 -10.62 6.41
CA PRO A 285 10.10 -11.44 7.61
C PRO A 285 10.19 -10.57 8.87
N ALA A 286 9.38 -10.87 9.88
CA ALA A 286 9.31 -10.08 11.11
C ALA A 286 10.72 -9.95 11.73
N ASP A 287 11.19 -8.72 11.72
CA ASP A 287 12.55 -8.37 12.08
C ASP A 287 12.77 -8.59 13.59
N GLN A 288 13.94 -9.10 13.95
CA GLN A 288 14.39 -9.36 15.33
C GLN A 288 14.14 -8.15 16.26
N TYR A 289 14.15 -6.93 15.69
CA TYR A 289 13.83 -5.69 16.39
C TYR A 289 12.38 -5.54 16.87
N GLN A 290 11.38 -6.11 16.18
CA GLN A 290 10.00 -6.10 16.70
C GLN A 290 9.86 -6.97 17.96
N LEU A 291 10.63 -8.06 18.03
CA LEU A 291 10.74 -8.86 19.25
C LEU A 291 11.43 -8.05 20.35
N THR A 292 12.52 -7.34 20.03
CA THR A 292 13.25 -6.48 20.99
C THR A 292 12.42 -5.30 21.52
N ASP A 293 11.62 -4.63 20.68
CA ASP A 293 10.71 -3.56 21.12
C ASP A 293 9.63 -4.08 22.08
N ARG A 294 9.02 -5.23 21.75
CA ARG A 294 8.05 -5.89 22.64
C ARG A 294 8.69 -6.32 23.96
N ALA A 295 9.88 -6.92 23.91
CA ALA A 295 10.63 -7.32 25.09
C ALA A 295 10.93 -6.13 26.01
N THR A 296 11.32 -4.99 25.44
CA THR A 296 11.61 -3.75 26.20
C THR A 296 10.34 -3.18 26.84
N LYS A 297 9.19 -3.21 26.14
CA LYS A 297 7.89 -2.79 26.72
C LYS A 297 7.48 -3.68 27.89
N TYR A 298 7.70 -4.99 27.79
CA TYR A 298 7.38 -5.94 28.86
C TYR A 298 8.36 -5.88 30.03
N ALA A 299 9.62 -5.52 29.79
CA ALA A 299 10.62 -5.30 30.84
C ALA A 299 10.17 -4.24 31.86
N ILE A 300 9.60 -3.13 31.39
CA ILE A 300 9.07 -2.06 32.25
C ILE A 300 7.95 -2.59 33.15
N LEU A 301 7.03 -3.37 32.58
CA LEU A 301 5.91 -3.94 33.31
C LEU A 301 6.38 -4.95 34.36
N LEU A 302 7.39 -5.78 34.02
CA LEU A 302 7.99 -6.74 34.94
C LEU A 302 8.68 -6.04 36.13
N ILE A 303 9.45 -4.98 35.87
CA ILE A 303 10.08 -4.19 36.93
C ILE A 303 9.02 -3.51 37.80
N ALA A 304 8.01 -2.88 37.21
CA ALA A 304 6.95 -2.25 37.98
C ALA A 304 6.19 -3.27 38.87
N LEU A 305 5.87 -4.44 38.32
CA LEU A 305 5.13 -5.50 39.03
C LEU A 305 5.95 -6.11 40.17
N THR A 306 7.24 -6.35 39.96
CA THR A 306 8.12 -6.95 40.98
C THR A 306 8.35 -6.01 42.15
N PHE A 307 8.60 -4.72 41.89
CA PHE A 307 8.69 -3.71 42.95
C PHE A 307 7.34 -3.49 43.65
N MET A 308 6.21 -3.57 42.94
CA MET A 308 4.88 -3.55 43.54
C MET A 308 4.64 -4.78 44.42
N ALA A 309 5.09 -5.97 44.02
CA ALA A 309 5.01 -7.19 44.83
C ALA A 309 5.86 -7.07 46.11
N PHE A 310 7.09 -6.55 46.02
CA PHE A 310 7.91 -6.25 47.20
C PHE A 310 7.21 -5.27 48.15
N PHE A 311 6.59 -4.23 47.62
CA PHE A 311 5.84 -3.25 48.41
C PHE A 311 4.65 -3.88 49.15
N VAL A 312 3.84 -4.68 48.46
CA VAL A 312 2.69 -5.38 49.07
C VAL A 312 3.16 -6.38 50.11
N PHE A 313 4.21 -7.15 49.84
CA PHE A 313 4.74 -8.15 50.77
C PHE A 313 5.31 -7.52 52.04
N GLU A 314 6.08 -6.45 51.91
CA GLU A 314 6.64 -5.71 53.04
C GLU A 314 5.53 -5.09 53.91
N ASN A 315 4.49 -4.54 53.28
CA ASN A 315 3.35 -3.97 54.01
C ASN A 315 2.50 -5.04 54.71
N ALA A 316 2.31 -6.21 54.08
CA ALA A 316 1.51 -7.31 54.63
C ALA A 316 2.21 -8.08 55.76
N HIS A 317 3.53 -8.31 55.65
CA HIS A 317 4.24 -9.20 56.58
C HIS A 317 5.12 -8.48 57.62
N ARG A 318 5.18 -7.13 57.61
CA ARG A 318 6.13 -6.33 58.43
C ARG A 318 7.60 -6.79 58.30
N ALA A 319 7.93 -7.55 57.27
CA ALA A 319 9.30 -7.97 56.97
C ALA A 319 9.99 -6.81 56.26
N THR A 320 11.08 -6.30 56.82
CA THR A 320 11.84 -5.19 56.20
C THR A 320 12.89 -5.79 55.28
N PHE A 321 12.72 -5.61 53.98
CA PHE A 321 13.79 -5.93 53.04
C PHE A 321 14.88 -4.87 53.16
N THR A 322 16.14 -5.32 53.27
CA THR A 322 17.27 -4.40 53.21
C THR A 322 17.38 -3.81 51.80
N PRO A 323 17.86 -2.56 51.64
CA PRO A 323 18.08 -1.96 50.32
C PRO A 323 18.87 -2.87 49.39
N ASN A 324 19.86 -3.59 49.92
CA ASN A 324 20.67 -4.54 49.17
C ASN A 324 19.86 -5.72 48.62
N ALA A 325 18.84 -6.21 49.35
CA ALA A 325 17.96 -7.29 48.88
C ALA A 325 17.05 -6.81 47.73
N ILE A 326 16.58 -5.56 47.80
CA ILE A 326 15.76 -4.94 46.74
C ILE A 326 16.62 -4.73 45.47
N PHE A 327 17.85 -4.22 45.62
CA PHE A 327 18.78 -4.07 44.51
C PHE A 327 19.22 -5.41 43.91
N ALA A 328 19.47 -6.43 44.74
CA ALA A 328 19.81 -7.78 44.26
C ALA A 328 18.65 -8.43 43.50
N GLY A 329 17.41 -8.27 43.97
CA GLY A 329 16.22 -8.71 43.25
C GLY A 329 16.05 -7.99 41.91
N GLY A 330 16.25 -6.68 41.88
CA GLY A 330 16.23 -5.88 40.65
C GLY A 330 17.34 -6.26 39.66
N ALA A 331 18.55 -6.53 40.14
CA ALA A 331 19.69 -6.96 39.33
C ALA A 331 19.46 -8.35 38.70
N PHE A 332 18.92 -9.30 39.47
CA PHE A 332 18.56 -10.62 38.94
C PHE A 332 17.52 -10.55 37.82
N ILE A 333 16.52 -9.65 37.95
CA ILE A 333 15.54 -9.41 36.90
C ILE A 333 16.20 -8.75 35.67
N GLY A 334 17.13 -7.83 35.89
CA GLY A 334 17.95 -7.23 34.84
C GLY A 334 18.72 -8.28 34.04
N ASP A 335 19.39 -9.22 34.71
CA ASP A 335 20.14 -10.32 34.07
C ASP A 335 19.22 -11.29 33.32
N VAL A 336 18.04 -11.62 33.87
CA VAL A 336 17.04 -12.45 33.18
C VAL A 336 16.52 -11.76 31.93
N LEU A 337 16.26 -10.45 31.99
CA LEU A 337 15.85 -9.66 30.83
C LEU A 337 16.97 -9.56 29.79
N PHE A 338 18.23 -9.42 30.21
CA PHE A 338 19.38 -9.36 29.32
C PHE A 338 19.65 -10.70 28.63
N ALA A 339 19.51 -11.82 29.37
CA ALA A 339 19.62 -13.17 28.82
C ALA A 339 18.48 -13.49 27.84
N LEU A 340 17.26 -13.02 28.13
CA LEU A 340 16.14 -13.14 27.20
C LEU A 340 16.37 -12.28 25.95
N ALA A 341 16.83 -11.04 26.10
CA ALA A 341 17.12 -10.15 24.97
C ALA A 341 18.30 -10.64 24.10
N GLY A 342 19.30 -11.31 24.68
CA GLY A 342 20.44 -11.88 23.95
C GLY A 342 20.18 -13.25 23.30
N ALA A 343 19.03 -13.87 23.58
CA ALA A 343 18.61 -15.14 22.99
C ALA A 343 17.66 -14.97 21.77
N PHE A 344 17.29 -13.72 21.44
CA PHE A 344 16.48 -13.39 20.27
C PHE A 344 17.34 -12.90 19.11
#